data_AF-K1XWS3-F1
#
_entry.id   AF-K1XWS3-F1
#
_cell.length_a   1.000
_cell.length_b   1.000
_cell.length_c   1.000
_cell.angle_alpha   90.00
_cell.angle_beta   90.00
_cell.angle_gamma   90.00
#
_symmetry.space_group_name_H-M   'P 1'
#
loop_
_entity.id
_entity.type
_entity.pdbx_description
1 polymer ?
#
loop_
_entity_poly.entity_id
_entity_poly.type
_entity_poly.pdbx_seq_one_letter_code
_entity_poly.pdbx_strand_id
1 'polypeptide(L)'
;MPTYIPDSLINEIEELKELWKFDEAIKKVNTILFRDPNNEDALLQVTDIQYRKGEIGKATKAIDFLNARKNNTDPLGLYIKWVLEMEKNHRMEAKKYLQQALELTKAENHEILRCYGLCEYRYGNREKGLNFLKDAFHINNTDAEVIYNLIELYILEHKYKKAKDMIKYFYKHREKLQTIDKALDFYDKKISLFEKFITTQHMFKK
;
A
#
# COMPACT_ATOMS: atom_id res chain seq x y z
N MET A 1 -2.24 -15.89 -27.22
CA MET A 1 -2.74 -14.51 -27.39
C MET A 1 -3.49 -14.16 -26.12
N PRO A 2 -3.22 -13.01 -25.46
CA PRO A 2 -4.05 -12.55 -24.36
C PRO A 2 -5.49 -12.41 -24.84
N THR A 3 -6.45 -12.91 -24.07
CA THR A 3 -7.86 -12.71 -24.40
C THR A 3 -8.16 -11.22 -24.27
N TYR A 4 -8.65 -10.59 -25.35
CA TYR A 4 -9.07 -9.19 -25.30
C TYR A 4 -10.21 -9.03 -24.30
N ILE A 5 -10.01 -8.14 -23.32
CA ILE A 5 -11.02 -7.75 -22.33
C ILE A 5 -11.47 -6.34 -22.70
N PRO A 6 -12.76 -6.10 -22.97
CA PRO A 6 -13.23 -4.76 -23.27
C PRO A 6 -13.03 -3.80 -22.10
N ASP A 7 -12.56 -2.58 -22.38
CA ASP A 7 -12.39 -1.53 -21.36
C ASP A 7 -13.70 -1.22 -20.62
N SER A 8 -14.84 -1.36 -21.30
CA SER A 8 -16.16 -1.21 -20.69
C SER A 8 -16.42 -2.23 -19.58
N LEU A 9 -15.94 -3.46 -19.73
CA LEU A 9 -16.08 -4.51 -18.71
C LEU A 9 -15.16 -4.23 -17.52
N ILE A 10 -13.93 -3.75 -17.79
CA ILE A 10 -12.98 -3.35 -16.73
C ILE A 10 -13.57 -2.20 -15.92
N ASN A 11 -14.07 -1.15 -16.59
CA ASN A 11 -14.68 -0.01 -15.93
C ASN A 11 -15.92 -0.40 -15.12
N GLU A 12 -16.76 -1.31 -15.62
CA GLU A 12 -17.90 -1.83 -14.89
C GLU A 12 -17.47 -2.59 -13.62
N ILE A 13 -16.40 -3.40 -13.69
CA ILE A 13 -15.85 -4.09 -12.51
C ILE A 13 -15.38 -3.06 -11.47
N GLU A 14 -14.63 -2.05 -11.88
CA GLU A 14 -14.16 -0.99 -10.98
C GLU A 14 -15.33 -0.22 -10.32
N GLU A 15 -16.33 0.18 -11.10
CA GLU A 15 -17.52 0.87 -10.57
C GLU A 15 -18.26 0.01 -9.54
N LEU A 16 -18.45 -1.28 -9.82
CA LEU A 16 -19.10 -2.20 -8.89
C LEU A 16 -18.31 -2.35 -7.58
N LYS A 17 -16.97 -2.35 -7.64
CA LYS A 17 -16.13 -2.39 -6.45
C LYS A 17 -16.27 -1.11 -5.62
N GLU A 18 -16.28 0.06 -6.26
CA GLU A 18 -16.48 1.35 -5.57
C GLU A 18 -17.87 1.47 -4.94
N LEU A 19 -18.88 0.86 -5.54
CA LEU A 19 -20.23 0.74 -5.00
C LEU A 19 -20.38 -0.39 -3.96
N TRP A 20 -19.29 -1.07 -3.58
CA TRP A 20 -19.27 -2.20 -2.64
C TRP A 20 -20.13 -3.40 -3.09
N LYS A 21 -20.45 -3.49 -4.38
CA LYS A 21 -21.23 -4.57 -5.01
C LYS A 21 -20.33 -5.74 -5.40
N PHE A 22 -19.61 -6.29 -4.43
CA PHE A 22 -18.57 -7.30 -4.66
C PHE A 22 -19.06 -8.58 -5.34
N ASP A 23 -20.29 -9.02 -5.04
CA ASP A 23 -20.86 -10.23 -5.66
C ASP A 23 -21.23 -10.03 -7.13
N GLU A 24 -21.55 -8.80 -7.54
CA GLU A 24 -21.77 -8.47 -8.95
C GLU A 24 -20.42 -8.34 -9.66
N ALA A 25 -19.44 -7.66 -9.04
CA ALA A 25 -18.09 -7.53 -9.57
C ALA A 25 -17.44 -8.90 -9.83
N ILE A 26 -17.55 -9.83 -8.87
CA ILE A 26 -16.96 -11.17 -9.03
C ILE A 26 -17.62 -11.96 -10.17
N LYS A 27 -18.93 -11.79 -10.40
CA LYS A 27 -19.61 -12.42 -11.54
C LYS A 27 -19.04 -11.91 -12.86
N LYS A 28 -18.76 -10.60 -12.96
CA LYS A 28 -18.14 -9.99 -14.14
C LYS A 28 -16.73 -10.52 -14.36
N VAL A 29 -15.90 -10.54 -13.31
CA VAL A 29 -14.54 -11.10 -13.38
C VAL A 29 -14.54 -12.58 -13.78
N ASN A 30 -15.50 -13.37 -13.28
CA ASN A 30 -15.64 -14.78 -13.66
C ASN A 30 -15.95 -14.97 -15.16
N THR A 31 -16.59 -14.01 -15.83
CA THR A 31 -16.77 -14.09 -17.29
C THR A 31 -15.45 -14.01 -18.06
N ILE A 32 -14.46 -13.30 -17.51
CA ILE A 32 -13.10 -13.22 -18.05
C ILE A 32 -12.39 -14.54 -17.78
N LEU A 33 -12.42 -15.02 -16.53
CA LEU A 33 -11.78 -16.27 -16.13
C LEU A 33 -12.39 -17.51 -16.81
N PHE A 34 -13.66 -17.45 -17.23
CA PHE A 34 -14.26 -18.52 -18.01
C PHE A 34 -13.61 -18.67 -19.40
N ARG A 35 -13.22 -17.55 -20.02
CA ARG A 35 -12.55 -17.52 -21.33
C ARG A 35 -11.05 -17.79 -21.20
N ASP A 36 -10.45 -17.21 -20.16
CA ASP A 36 -9.05 -17.35 -19.84
C ASP A 36 -8.87 -17.54 -18.32
N PRO A 37 -8.88 -18.80 -17.84
CA PRO A 37 -8.71 -19.12 -16.42
C PRO A 37 -7.38 -18.65 -15.83
N ASN A 38 -6.47 -18.26 -16.71
CA ASN A 38 -5.10 -17.93 -16.45
C ASN A 38 -4.83 -16.42 -16.58
N ASN A 39 -5.87 -15.62 -16.83
CA ASN A 39 -5.77 -14.18 -16.99
C ASN A 39 -5.31 -13.51 -15.68
N GLU A 40 -4.13 -12.89 -15.73
CA GLU A 40 -3.47 -12.35 -14.54
C GLU A 40 -4.25 -11.20 -13.91
N ASP A 41 -4.72 -10.25 -14.74
CA ASP A 41 -5.49 -9.10 -14.29
C ASP A 41 -6.79 -9.55 -13.62
N ALA A 42 -7.50 -10.52 -14.20
CA ALA A 42 -8.71 -11.06 -13.60
C ALA A 42 -8.43 -11.76 -12.26
N LEU A 43 -7.31 -12.49 -12.12
CA LEU A 43 -6.92 -13.10 -10.84
C LEU A 43 -6.55 -12.05 -9.78
N LEU A 44 -5.92 -10.94 -10.18
CA LEU A 44 -5.68 -9.80 -9.30
C LEU A 44 -7.00 -9.14 -8.87
N GLN A 45 -7.95 -8.98 -9.80
CA GLN A 45 -9.29 -8.47 -9.50
C GLN A 45 -10.04 -9.38 -8.52
N VAL A 46 -9.97 -10.71 -8.69
CA VAL A 46 -10.53 -11.66 -7.70
C VAL A 46 -9.87 -11.45 -6.34
N THR A 47 -8.53 -11.32 -6.29
CA THR A 47 -7.80 -11.10 -5.04
C THR A 47 -8.28 -9.83 -4.34
N ASP A 48 -8.34 -8.70 -5.04
CA ASP A 48 -8.80 -7.40 -4.54
C ASP A 48 -10.24 -7.47 -4.02
N ILE A 49 -11.18 -7.97 -4.84
CA ILE A 49 -12.60 -8.08 -4.46
C ILE A 49 -12.78 -8.94 -3.21
N GLN A 50 -12.12 -10.09 -3.15
CA GLN A 50 -12.24 -10.99 -1.99
C GLN A 50 -11.58 -10.38 -0.75
N TYR A 51 -10.46 -9.65 -0.90
CA TYR A 51 -9.83 -8.92 0.18
C TYR A 51 -10.77 -7.85 0.75
N ARG A 52 -11.34 -6.99 -0.11
CA ARG A 52 -12.30 -5.93 0.29
C ARG A 52 -13.58 -6.49 0.92
N LYS A 53 -13.99 -7.71 0.55
CA LYS A 53 -15.12 -8.44 1.16
C LYS A 53 -14.78 -9.03 2.54
N GLY A 54 -13.50 -9.05 2.94
CA GLY A 54 -13.03 -9.70 4.17
C GLY A 54 -12.81 -11.21 4.04
N GLU A 55 -12.92 -11.75 2.83
CA GLU A 55 -12.75 -13.17 2.51
C GLU A 55 -11.27 -13.51 2.28
N ILE A 56 -10.44 -13.24 3.28
CA ILE A 56 -8.96 -13.33 3.19
C ILE A 56 -8.48 -14.69 2.68
N GLY A 57 -9.17 -15.79 3.05
CA GLY A 57 -8.85 -17.13 2.56
C GLY A 57 -9.05 -17.30 1.06
N LYS A 58 -10.08 -16.68 0.47
CA LYS A 58 -10.33 -16.71 -0.97
C LYS A 58 -9.35 -15.81 -1.73
N ALA A 59 -9.06 -14.62 -1.19
CA ALA A 59 -8.04 -13.73 -1.72
C ALA A 59 -6.67 -14.44 -1.77
N THR A 60 -6.30 -15.13 -0.69
CA THR A 60 -5.04 -15.91 -0.60
C THR A 60 -4.96 -16.98 -1.69
N LYS A 61 -6.05 -17.73 -1.92
CA LYS A 61 -6.06 -18.79 -2.95
C LYS A 61 -5.84 -18.22 -4.36
N ALA A 62 -6.47 -17.09 -4.69
CA ALA A 62 -6.35 -16.47 -6.00
C ALA A 62 -4.92 -15.98 -6.27
N ILE A 63 -4.30 -15.29 -5.30
CA ILE A 63 -2.93 -14.80 -5.46
C ILE A 63 -1.91 -15.94 -5.43
N ASP A 64 -2.13 -17.01 -4.64
CA ASP A 64 -1.25 -18.18 -4.62
C ASP A 64 -1.24 -18.90 -5.96
N PHE A 65 -2.40 -19.02 -6.60
CA PHE A 65 -2.51 -19.57 -7.93
C PHE A 65 -1.71 -18.73 -8.96
N LEU A 66 -1.84 -17.40 -8.91
CA LEU A 66 -1.09 -16.50 -9.79
C LEU A 66 0.43 -16.59 -9.54
N ASN A 67 0.86 -16.51 -8.28
CA ASN A 67 2.28 -16.49 -7.91
C ASN A 67 2.98 -17.81 -8.25
N ALA A 68 2.32 -18.95 -8.03
CA ALA A 68 2.87 -20.26 -8.36
C ALA A 68 3.21 -20.37 -9.85
N ARG A 69 2.38 -19.78 -10.73
CA ARG A 69 2.60 -19.78 -12.18
C ARG A 69 3.73 -18.85 -12.60
N LYS A 70 3.97 -17.79 -11.82
CA LYS A 70 5.13 -16.90 -11.98
C LYS A 70 6.36 -17.35 -11.21
N ASN A 71 6.41 -18.62 -10.76
CA ASN A 71 7.52 -19.17 -9.96
C ASN A 71 7.87 -18.32 -8.72
N ASN A 72 6.90 -17.57 -8.18
CA ASN A 72 7.10 -16.61 -7.08
C ASN A 72 8.15 -15.52 -7.36
N THR A 73 8.34 -15.10 -8.61
CA THR A 73 9.29 -14.03 -8.97
C THR A 73 8.62 -12.71 -9.35
N ASP A 74 7.33 -12.54 -9.04
CA ASP A 74 6.59 -11.30 -9.23
C ASP A 74 6.55 -10.48 -7.93
N PRO A 75 7.20 -9.30 -7.87
CA PRO A 75 7.21 -8.48 -6.68
C PRO A 75 5.82 -8.03 -6.22
N LEU A 76 4.91 -7.75 -7.16
CA LEU A 76 3.54 -7.35 -6.82
C LEU A 76 2.80 -8.51 -6.15
N GLY A 77 2.94 -9.70 -6.68
CA GLY A 77 2.37 -10.91 -6.12
C GLY A 77 2.86 -11.22 -4.70
N LEU A 78 4.15 -11.00 -4.44
CA LEU A 78 4.76 -11.12 -3.12
C LEU A 78 4.32 -10.01 -2.17
N TYR A 79 4.19 -8.78 -2.66
CA TYR A 79 3.66 -7.64 -1.90
C TYR A 79 2.23 -7.91 -1.42
N ILE A 80 1.36 -8.40 -2.31
CA ILE A 80 -0.02 -8.77 -1.96
C ILE A 80 -0.03 -9.92 -0.94
N LYS A 81 0.85 -10.91 -1.05
CA LYS A 81 1.00 -11.96 -0.04
C LYS A 81 1.41 -11.40 1.32
N TRP A 82 2.32 -10.43 1.37
CA TRP A 82 2.65 -9.72 2.61
C TRP A 82 1.40 -9.08 3.22
N VAL A 83 0.60 -8.33 2.44
CA VAL A 83 -0.64 -7.69 2.94
C VAL A 83 -1.56 -8.75 3.55
N LEU A 84 -1.84 -9.83 2.83
CA LEU A 84 -2.78 -10.86 3.30
C LEU A 84 -2.28 -11.61 4.55
N GLU A 85 -0.98 -11.82 4.70
CA GLU A 85 -0.42 -12.42 5.92
C GLU A 85 -0.40 -11.44 7.11
N MET A 86 -0.24 -10.13 6.86
CA MET A 86 -0.39 -9.12 7.90
C MET A 86 -1.82 -9.10 8.46
N GLU A 87 -2.84 -9.25 7.61
CA GLU A 87 -4.26 -9.31 7.99
C GLU A 87 -4.58 -10.56 8.82
N LYS A 88 -3.88 -11.67 8.57
CA LYS A 88 -3.95 -12.88 9.40
C LYS A 88 -3.14 -12.77 10.70
N ASN A 89 -2.47 -11.64 10.94
CA ASN A 89 -1.53 -11.41 12.03
C ASN A 89 -0.31 -12.37 12.00
N HIS A 90 0.01 -12.96 10.84
CA HIS A 90 1.19 -13.79 10.61
C HIS A 90 2.40 -12.92 10.27
N ARG A 91 2.80 -12.10 11.24
CA ARG A 91 3.76 -11.01 11.02
C ARG A 91 5.14 -11.51 10.55
N MET A 92 5.59 -12.65 11.06
CA MET A 92 6.92 -13.20 10.72
C MET A 92 6.96 -13.73 9.28
N GLU A 93 5.88 -14.39 8.86
CA GLU A 93 5.68 -14.90 7.50
C GLU A 93 5.53 -13.75 6.52
N ALA A 94 4.70 -12.76 6.86
CA ALA A 94 4.50 -11.56 6.06
C ALA A 94 5.83 -10.89 5.74
N LYS A 95 6.68 -10.67 6.75
CA LYS A 95 7.99 -10.03 6.56
C LYS A 95 8.86 -10.73 5.52
N LYS A 96 8.81 -12.07 5.42
CA LYS A 96 9.58 -12.83 4.42
C LYS A 96 9.14 -12.48 3.00
N TYR A 97 7.83 -12.40 2.75
CA TYR A 97 7.32 -12.04 1.42
C TYR A 97 7.69 -10.61 1.04
N LEU A 98 7.59 -9.66 1.97
CA LEU A 98 7.97 -8.28 1.71
C LEU A 98 9.47 -8.12 1.46
N GLN A 99 10.31 -8.87 2.19
CA GLN A 99 11.75 -8.88 1.95
C GLN A 99 12.08 -9.42 0.56
N GLN A 100 11.44 -10.51 0.11
CA GLN A 100 11.64 -11.04 -1.25
C GLN A 100 11.20 -10.03 -2.31
N ALA A 101 10.06 -9.35 -2.12
CA ALA A 101 9.61 -8.30 -3.03
C ALA A 101 10.62 -7.14 -3.10
N LEU A 102 11.21 -6.76 -1.97
CA LEU A 102 12.26 -5.74 -1.90
C LEU A 102 13.52 -6.15 -2.67
N GLU A 103 13.96 -7.40 -2.50
CA GLU A 103 15.14 -7.94 -3.20
C GLU A 103 14.92 -7.99 -4.72
N LEU A 104 13.75 -8.45 -5.18
CA LEU A 104 13.43 -8.51 -6.60
C LEU A 104 13.32 -7.13 -7.26
N THR A 105 12.83 -6.13 -6.52
CA THR A 105 12.77 -4.74 -7.00
C THR A 105 14.08 -3.98 -6.81
N LYS A 106 15.12 -4.62 -6.26
CA LYS A 106 16.41 -3.99 -5.94
C LYS A 106 16.28 -2.70 -5.12
N ALA A 107 15.25 -2.62 -4.28
CA ALA A 107 14.91 -1.42 -3.51
C ALA A 107 14.59 -0.16 -4.35
N GLU A 108 14.16 -0.31 -5.61
CA GLU A 108 13.80 0.81 -6.49
C GLU A 108 12.28 1.12 -6.48
N ASN A 109 11.48 0.31 -5.81
CA ASN A 109 10.05 0.55 -5.63
C ASN A 109 9.78 1.25 -4.28
N HIS A 110 9.39 2.53 -4.32
CA HIS A 110 9.15 3.35 -3.13
C HIS A 110 8.06 2.80 -2.21
N GLU A 111 6.99 2.21 -2.74
CA GLU A 111 5.88 1.63 -1.97
C GLU A 111 6.35 0.42 -1.15
N ILE A 112 7.06 -0.51 -1.78
CA ILE A 112 7.66 -1.68 -1.08
C ILE A 112 8.68 -1.22 -0.04
N LEU A 113 9.50 -0.23 -0.38
CA LEU A 113 10.52 0.32 0.53
C LEU A 113 9.88 1.00 1.75
N ARG A 114 8.80 1.77 1.54
CA ARG A 114 7.98 2.41 2.58
C ARG A 114 7.41 1.36 3.53
N CYS A 115 6.73 0.34 2.99
CA CYS A 115 6.15 -0.74 3.79
C CYS A 115 7.21 -1.51 4.57
N TYR A 116 8.35 -1.82 3.94
CA TYR A 116 9.44 -2.53 4.62
C TYR A 116 10.06 -1.67 5.73
N GLY A 117 10.23 -0.36 5.49
CA GLY A 117 10.68 0.59 6.49
C GLY A 117 9.75 0.66 7.70
N LEU A 118 8.43 0.71 7.48
CA LEU A 118 7.43 0.65 8.55
C LEU A 118 7.49 -0.67 9.33
N CYS A 119 7.66 -1.80 8.65
CA CYS A 119 7.86 -3.10 9.31
C CYS A 119 9.11 -3.06 10.21
N GLU A 120 10.27 -2.70 9.67
CA GLU A 120 11.51 -2.61 10.45
C GLU A 120 11.37 -1.68 11.66
N TYR A 121 10.73 -0.53 11.50
CA TYR A 121 10.45 0.40 12.58
C TYR A 121 9.62 -0.27 13.70
N ARG A 122 8.53 -0.97 13.33
CA ARG A 122 7.65 -1.67 14.28
C ARG A 122 8.30 -2.86 14.97
N TYR A 123 9.29 -3.50 14.34
CA TYR A 123 10.08 -4.58 14.96
C TYR A 123 11.22 -4.07 15.88
N GLY A 124 11.31 -2.76 16.11
CA GLY A 124 12.30 -2.16 16.99
C GLY A 124 13.56 -1.65 16.27
N ASN A 125 13.72 -1.94 14.98
CA ASN A 125 14.82 -1.41 14.16
C ASN A 125 14.50 0.03 13.70
N ARG A 126 14.22 0.92 14.67
CA ARG A 126 13.65 2.26 14.44
C ARG A 126 14.46 3.11 13.47
N GLU A 127 15.78 3.16 13.65
CA GLU A 127 16.66 3.94 12.79
C GLU A 127 16.65 3.43 11.35
N LYS A 128 16.78 2.11 11.18
CA LYS A 128 16.76 1.44 9.87
C LYS A 128 15.43 1.67 9.16
N GLY A 129 14.31 1.50 9.87
CA GLY A 129 12.98 1.76 9.32
C GLY A 129 12.80 3.21 8.87
N LEU A 130 13.29 4.17 9.66
CA LEU A 130 13.26 5.59 9.30
C LEU A 130 14.16 5.90 8.08
N ASN A 131 15.29 5.22 7.90
CA ASN A 131 16.15 5.40 6.74
C ASN A 131 15.48 4.89 5.46
N PHE A 132 14.87 3.71 5.49
CA PHE A 132 14.09 3.21 4.33
C PHE A 132 12.95 4.14 3.92
N LEU A 133 12.26 4.77 4.89
CA LEU A 133 11.22 5.76 4.58
C LEU A 133 11.78 7.04 3.92
N LYS A 134 13.01 7.45 4.27
CA LYS A 134 13.67 8.56 3.57
C LYS A 134 14.11 8.16 2.17
N ASP A 135 14.58 6.94 1.99
CA ASP A 135 14.94 6.41 0.68
C ASP A 135 13.70 6.32 -0.22
N ALA A 136 12.56 5.87 0.34
CA ALA A 136 11.28 5.86 -0.37
C ALA A 136 10.87 7.27 -0.82
N PHE A 137 11.05 8.26 0.06
CA PHE A 137 10.82 9.67 -0.27
C PHE A 137 11.80 10.20 -1.33
N HIS A 138 13.05 9.73 -1.34
CA HIS A 138 14.01 10.12 -2.36
C HIS A 138 13.62 9.59 -3.74
N ILE A 139 13.09 8.36 -3.80
CA ILE A 139 12.60 7.73 -5.04
C ILE A 139 11.32 8.42 -5.53
N ASN A 140 10.35 8.64 -4.66
CA ASN A 140 9.12 9.37 -4.98
C ASN A 140 8.77 10.38 -3.88
N ASN A 141 9.16 11.63 -4.10
CA ASN A 141 8.88 12.72 -3.16
C ASN A 141 7.47 13.33 -3.34
N THR A 142 6.68 12.82 -4.28
CA THR A 142 5.28 13.25 -4.50
C THR A 142 4.26 12.27 -3.92
N ASP A 143 4.68 11.12 -3.40
CA ASP A 143 3.78 10.19 -2.72
C ASP A 143 3.32 10.76 -1.37
N ALA A 144 2.01 11.06 -1.26
CA ALA A 144 1.40 11.60 -0.06
C ALA A 144 1.52 10.67 1.16
N GLU A 145 1.44 9.35 0.97
CA GLU A 145 1.50 8.36 2.05
C GLU A 145 2.94 8.25 2.59
N VAL A 146 3.95 8.30 1.72
CA VAL A 146 5.37 8.35 2.14
C VAL A 146 5.63 9.59 3.02
N ILE A 147 5.19 10.76 2.56
CA ILE A 147 5.36 12.02 3.30
C ILE A 147 4.63 11.94 4.65
N TYR A 148 3.39 11.44 4.65
CA TYR A 148 2.60 11.24 5.85
C TYR A 148 3.29 10.31 6.85
N ASN A 149 3.82 9.17 6.40
CA ASN A 149 4.54 8.22 7.26
C ASN A 149 5.84 8.82 7.82
N LEU A 150 6.56 9.64 7.06
CA LEU A 150 7.72 10.38 7.56
C LEU A 150 7.34 11.37 8.67
N ILE A 151 6.25 12.12 8.51
CA ILE A 151 5.73 13.02 9.55
C ILE A 151 5.40 12.22 10.81
N GLU A 152 4.66 11.12 10.67
CA GLU A 152 4.27 10.23 11.77
C GLU A 152 5.50 9.70 12.52
N LEU A 153 6.48 9.13 11.83
CA LEU A 153 7.68 8.61 12.48
C LEU A 153 8.52 9.71 13.13
N TYR A 154 8.63 10.90 12.51
CA TYR A 154 9.32 12.02 13.16
C TYR A 154 8.63 12.47 14.45
N ILE A 155 7.30 12.39 14.54
CA ILE A 155 6.55 12.69 15.77
C ILE A 155 6.81 11.62 16.83
N LEU A 156 6.74 10.34 16.47
CA LEU A 156 7.00 9.21 17.39
C LEU A 156 8.43 9.24 17.95
N GLU A 157 9.38 9.72 17.17
CA GLU A 157 10.78 9.89 17.57
C GLU A 157 11.07 11.23 18.26
N HIS A 158 10.03 12.02 18.60
CA HIS A 158 10.12 13.36 19.18
C HIS A 158 10.96 14.36 18.35
N LYS A 159 11.17 14.09 17.07
CA LYS A 159 11.90 14.93 16.09
C LYS A 159 10.96 16.00 15.51
N TYR A 160 10.33 16.78 16.39
CA TYR A 160 9.25 17.71 16.04
C TYR A 160 9.63 18.78 15.00
N LYS A 161 10.89 19.22 14.97
CA LYS A 161 11.37 20.16 13.94
C LYS A 161 11.25 19.52 12.55
N LYS A 162 11.76 18.30 12.37
CA LYS A 162 11.69 17.55 11.11
C LYS A 162 10.25 17.24 10.71
N ALA A 163 9.40 16.90 11.68
CA ALA A 163 7.97 16.73 11.43
C ALA A 163 7.33 18.01 10.87
N LYS A 164 7.56 19.17 11.49
CA LYS A 164 7.07 20.46 10.98
C LYS A 164 7.59 20.78 9.57
N ASP A 165 8.86 20.48 9.30
CA ASP A 165 9.45 20.71 7.98
C ASP A 165 8.76 19.84 6.90
N MET A 166 8.47 18.57 7.21
CA MET A 166 7.72 17.69 6.30
C MET A 166 6.24 18.09 6.16
N ILE A 167 5.60 18.61 7.21
CA ILE A 167 4.23 19.17 7.13
C ILE A 167 4.20 20.37 6.19
N LYS A 168 5.17 21.29 6.31
CA LYS A 168 5.31 22.41 5.37
C LYS A 168 5.57 21.92 3.96
N TYR A 169 6.41 20.89 3.80
CA TYR A 169 6.68 20.28 2.50
C TYR A 169 5.39 19.74 1.86
N PHE A 170 4.58 18.99 2.63
CA PHE A 170 3.31 18.42 2.19
C PHE A 170 2.38 19.51 1.63
N TYR A 171 2.09 20.56 2.42
CA TYR A 171 1.19 21.62 1.99
C TYR A 171 1.75 22.45 0.83
N LYS A 172 3.07 22.67 0.78
CA LYS A 172 3.73 23.38 -0.32
C LYS A 172 3.59 22.66 -1.66
N HIS A 173 3.58 21.33 -1.66
CA HIS A 173 3.52 20.52 -2.88
C HIS A 173 2.16 19.86 -3.09
N ARG A 174 1.14 20.22 -2.31
CA ARG A 174 -0.16 19.53 -2.23
C ARG A 174 -0.80 19.24 -3.59
N GLU A 175 -0.75 20.19 -4.51
CA GLU A 175 -1.34 20.07 -5.87
C GLU A 175 -0.64 19.03 -6.75
N LYS A 176 0.61 18.68 -6.43
CA LYS A 176 1.42 17.71 -7.18
C LYS A 176 1.49 16.34 -6.51
N LEU A 177 0.86 16.20 -5.33
CA LEU A 177 0.93 14.96 -4.59
C LEU A 177 0.10 13.87 -5.26
N GLN A 178 0.67 12.68 -5.29
CA GLN A 178 0.06 11.46 -5.77
C GLN A 178 -0.61 10.75 -4.60
N THR A 179 -1.79 10.17 -4.86
CA THR A 179 -2.54 9.36 -3.90
C THR A 179 -2.99 8.08 -4.56
N ILE A 180 -2.91 6.97 -3.83
CA ILE A 180 -3.34 5.65 -4.32
C ILE A 180 -4.74 5.34 -3.74
N ASP A 181 -4.83 5.05 -2.44
CA ASP A 181 -6.10 4.57 -1.84
C ASP A 181 -6.92 5.65 -1.13
N LYS A 182 -6.31 6.79 -0.79
CA LYS A 182 -6.92 7.80 0.09
C LYS A 182 -6.86 9.16 -0.57
N ALA A 183 -7.98 9.87 -0.61
CA ALA A 183 -8.02 11.24 -1.12
C ALA A 183 -7.14 12.19 -0.28
N LEU A 184 -6.65 13.28 -0.88
CA LEU A 184 -5.81 14.28 -0.20
C LEU A 184 -6.44 14.82 1.10
N ASP A 185 -7.76 14.98 1.12
CA ASP A 185 -8.53 15.44 2.29
C ASP A 185 -8.38 14.51 3.51
N PHE A 186 -8.13 13.22 3.32
CA PHE A 186 -7.82 12.30 4.41
C PHE A 186 -6.51 12.72 5.10
N TYR A 187 -5.47 12.97 4.30
CA TYR A 187 -4.15 13.35 4.80
C TYR A 187 -4.18 14.74 5.45
N ASP A 188 -4.88 15.71 4.86
CA ASP A 188 -5.02 17.06 5.44
C ASP A 188 -5.59 17.00 6.86
N LYS A 189 -6.67 16.21 7.05
CA LYS A 189 -7.29 16.03 8.37
C LYS A 189 -6.29 15.45 9.38
N LYS A 190 -5.53 14.41 8.99
CA LYS A 190 -4.56 13.76 9.87
C LYS A 190 -3.37 14.66 10.17
N ILE A 191 -2.82 15.33 9.16
CA ILE A 191 -1.67 16.23 9.30
C ILE A 191 -2.04 17.46 10.15
N SER A 192 -3.25 18.00 10.01
CA SER A 192 -3.74 19.07 10.90
C SER A 192 -3.75 18.66 12.38
N LEU A 193 -4.13 17.40 12.69
CA LEU A 193 -4.07 16.88 14.06
C LEU A 193 -2.63 16.78 14.56
N PHE A 194 -1.71 16.33 13.71
CA PHE A 194 -0.28 16.30 14.04
C PHE A 194 0.29 17.70 14.31
N GLU A 195 -0.07 18.69 13.51
CA GLU A 195 0.36 20.08 13.70
C GLU A 195 -0.13 20.66 15.04
N LYS A 196 -1.40 20.41 15.39
CA LYS A 196 -1.97 20.78 16.70
C LYS A 196 -1.20 20.10 17.83
N PHE A 197 -0.99 18.78 17.74
CA PHE A 197 -0.24 18.03 18.74
C PHE A 197 1.17 18.60 18.96
N ILE A 198 1.93 18.84 17.89
CA ILE A 198 3.29 19.38 17.99
C ILE A 198 3.29 20.78 18.64
N THR A 199 2.30 21.61 18.30
CA THR A 199 2.17 22.97 18.86
C THR A 199 1.93 22.92 20.36
N THR A 200 1.04 22.05 20.82
CA THR A 200 0.79 21.81 22.24
C THR A 200 2.05 21.34 22.98
N GLN A 201 2.81 20.39 22.42
CA GLN A 201 4.06 19.92 23.04
C GLN A 201 5.13 21.01 23.19
N HIS A 202 5.09 22.05 22.35
CA HIS A 202 6.03 23.18 22.46
C HIS A 202 5.63 24.16 23.57
N MET A 203 4.32 24.30 23.84
CA MET A 203 3.83 25.18 24.91
C MET A 203 4.21 24.68 26.31
N PHE A 204 4.27 23.36 26.53
CA PHE A 204 4.65 22.76 27.82
C PHE A 204 6.16 22.60 28.04
N LYS A 205 7.00 23.04 27.09
CA LYS A 205 8.48 23.03 27.22
C LYS A 205 9.08 24.42 27.48
N LYS A 206 8.24 25.43 27.74
CA LYS A 206 8.63 26.74 28.26
C LYS A 206 8.29 26.81 29.74
#